data_AF-A0A382RIJ5-F1
#
_entry.id   AF-A0A382RIJ5-F1
#
_cell.length_a   1.000
_cell.length_b   1.000
_cell.length_c   1.000
_cell.angle_alpha   90.00
_cell.angle_beta   90.00
_cell.angle_gamma   90.00
#
_symmetry.space_group_name_H-M   'P 1'
#
loop_
_entity.id
_entity.type
_entity.pdbx_description
1 polymer ?
#
loop_
_entity_poly.entity_id
_entity_poly.type
_entity_poly.pdbx_seq_one_letter_code
_entity_poly.pdbx_strand_id
1 'polypeptide(L)'
;NFRPKEKEDLRALRDKVLFRLSLVGVVDDLTVEYGSDETTVYFSHYSTASIDDALRESANRIAPGHLRHEEVIRSAPQDLNERIRHHLDHVVRLVYEIIEPARLNALREMWRLTLGEPDDEYIRRTIGAYLGDGPMATTLQLLGSRLEVDLDEAFRLIDLSPPVDAFEWSGAAIRQLEGGAVHPVVRLVHALGEANLPDGKPEVFIESFGFLLDNAETYGLNEPELGEVFLRSREHLRNNDWGRRSDWVRYLWAVFIAQGAARETLVELADQILWDGLADPVELEVVLTGVLRRILDRVDALPLPVGADDER
;
A
#
# COMPACT_ATOMS: atom_id res chain seq x y z
N ASN A 1 36.21 0.38 34.25
CA ASN A 1 35.20 1.34 34.73
C ASN A 1 34.75 2.22 33.59
N PHE A 2 33.60 1.89 32.99
CA PHE A 2 32.96 2.72 31.97
C PHE A 2 32.43 4.03 32.59
N ARG A 3 32.48 5.12 31.82
CA ARG A 3 31.85 6.39 32.18
C ARG A 3 30.32 6.23 32.24
N PRO A 4 29.57 7.09 32.95
CA PRO A 4 28.12 6.99 33.08
C PRO A 4 27.39 6.87 31.73
N LYS A 5 27.77 7.69 30.74
CA LYS A 5 27.21 7.67 29.39
C LYS A 5 27.52 6.36 28.64
N GLU A 6 28.74 5.85 28.77
CA GLU A 6 29.15 4.58 28.15
C GLU A 6 28.36 3.39 28.72
N LYS A 7 28.04 3.41 30.03
CA LYS A 7 27.16 2.40 30.63
C LYS A 7 25.73 2.47 30.09
N GLU A 8 25.21 3.68 29.90
CA GLU A 8 23.87 3.90 29.35
C GLU A 8 23.78 3.44 27.89
N ASP A 9 24.78 3.77 27.08
CA ASP A 9 24.88 3.33 25.68
C ASP A 9 24.97 1.79 25.58
N LEU A 10 25.73 1.15 26.47
CA LEU A 10 25.84 -0.32 26.52
C LEU A 10 24.53 -0.98 26.94
N ARG A 11 23.79 -0.42 27.91
CA ARG A 11 22.45 -0.91 28.28
C ARG A 11 21.48 -0.79 27.11
N ALA A 12 21.44 0.36 26.45
CA ALA A 12 20.59 0.57 25.28
C ALA A 12 20.93 -0.38 24.13
N LEU A 13 22.22 -0.67 23.90
CA LEU A 13 22.65 -1.63 22.90
C LEU A 13 22.22 -3.06 23.27
N ARG A 14 22.42 -3.46 24.53
CA ARG A 14 22.00 -4.76 25.05
C ARG A 14 20.49 -4.97 24.86
N ASP A 15 19.68 -4.01 25.27
CA ASP A 15 18.22 -4.13 25.21
C ASP A 15 17.74 -4.23 23.76
N LYS A 16 18.36 -3.46 22.85
CA LYS A 16 18.10 -3.57 21.39
C LYS A 16 18.48 -4.94 20.84
N VAL A 17 19.62 -5.50 21.24
CA VAL A 17 20.07 -6.82 20.77
C VAL A 17 19.15 -7.93 21.28
N LEU A 18 18.81 -7.91 22.58
CA LEU A 18 17.93 -8.91 23.18
C LEU A 18 16.52 -8.88 22.59
N PHE A 19 15.98 -7.68 22.37
CA PHE A 19 14.70 -7.52 21.68
C PHE A 19 14.74 -8.07 20.25
N ARG A 20 15.81 -7.84 19.48
CA ARG A 20 15.92 -8.40 18.13
C ARG A 20 16.07 -9.92 18.14
N LEU A 21 16.80 -10.45 19.13
CA LEU A 21 16.92 -11.90 19.32
C LEU A 21 15.58 -12.54 19.71
N SER A 22 14.70 -11.83 20.41
CA SER A 22 13.35 -12.33 20.68
C SER A 22 12.48 -12.34 19.42
N LEU A 23 12.64 -11.37 18.51
CA LEU A 23 11.92 -11.36 17.22
C LEU A 23 12.25 -12.56 16.33
N VAL A 24 13.46 -13.12 16.42
CA VAL A 24 13.86 -14.33 15.68
C VAL A 24 13.74 -15.61 16.52
N GLY A 25 13.10 -15.52 17.69
CA GLY A 25 12.79 -16.67 18.53
C GLY A 25 13.98 -17.31 19.22
N VAL A 26 15.08 -16.56 19.46
CA VAL A 26 16.25 -17.02 20.24
C VAL A 26 16.11 -16.70 21.73
N VAL A 27 15.51 -15.56 22.05
CA VAL A 27 15.19 -15.13 23.42
C VAL A 27 13.69 -15.29 23.62
N ASP A 28 13.31 -16.02 24.67
CA ASP A 28 11.91 -16.25 25.05
C ASP A 28 11.41 -15.15 25.98
N ASP A 29 12.19 -14.83 27.02
CA ASP A 29 11.82 -13.84 28.02
C ASP A 29 13.04 -13.06 28.56
N LEU A 30 12.78 -11.85 29.06
CA LEU A 30 13.77 -10.92 29.58
C LEU A 30 13.25 -10.24 30.86
N THR A 31 13.97 -10.45 31.96
CA THR A 31 13.73 -9.74 33.22
C THR A 31 14.85 -8.74 33.47
N VAL A 32 14.51 -7.45 33.57
CA VAL A 32 15.45 -6.37 33.89
C VAL A 32 15.16 -5.84 35.29
N GLU A 33 16.10 -6.01 36.21
CA GLU A 33 16.01 -5.45 37.56
C GLU A 33 16.78 -4.12 37.65
N TYR A 34 16.05 -3.01 37.52
CA TYR A 34 16.65 -1.67 37.53
C TYR A 34 17.35 -1.29 38.85
N GLY A 35 16.98 -1.94 39.96
CA GLY A 35 17.58 -1.68 41.28
C GLY A 35 18.93 -2.37 41.51
N SER A 36 19.19 -3.49 40.84
CA SER A 36 20.40 -4.31 40.98
C SER A 36 21.33 -4.25 39.76
N ASP A 37 20.90 -3.62 38.66
CA ASP A 37 21.58 -3.68 37.34
C ASP A 37 21.72 -5.11 36.81
N GLU A 38 20.87 -6.02 37.29
CA GLU A 38 20.85 -7.42 36.89
C GLU A 38 19.88 -7.61 35.71
N THR A 39 20.23 -8.51 34.80
CA THR A 39 19.42 -8.82 33.63
C THR A 39 19.44 -10.31 33.38
N THR A 40 18.28 -10.92 33.53
CA THR A 40 18.08 -12.36 33.38
C THR A 40 17.46 -12.60 32.01
N VAL A 41 18.15 -13.37 31.19
CA VAL A 41 17.72 -13.72 29.83
C VAL A 41 17.34 -15.19 29.81
N TYR A 42 16.12 -15.48 29.36
CA TYR A 42 15.65 -16.84 29.14
C TYR A 42 15.76 -17.15 27.64
N PHE A 43 16.62 -18.10 27.31
CA PHE A 43 16.78 -18.57 25.93
C PHE A 43 15.73 -19.61 25.60
N SER A 44 15.14 -19.49 24.42
CA SER A 44 14.23 -20.50 23.89
C SER A 44 15.00 -21.77 23.53
N HIS A 45 14.29 -22.88 23.37
CA HIS A 45 14.82 -24.03 22.66
C HIS A 45 14.61 -23.81 21.16
N TYR A 46 15.66 -23.32 20.49
CA TYR A 46 15.58 -22.96 19.07
C TYR A 46 16.25 -23.98 18.15
N SER A 47 15.69 -24.09 16.96
CA SER A 47 16.14 -24.90 15.82
C SER A 47 16.03 -24.07 14.54
N THR A 48 16.53 -24.58 13.42
CA THR A 48 16.34 -23.93 12.11
C THR A 48 14.87 -23.68 11.80
N ALA A 49 14.01 -24.67 12.04
CA ALA A 49 12.56 -24.56 11.82
C ALA A 49 11.91 -23.50 12.72
N SER A 50 12.20 -23.53 14.02
CA SER A 50 11.57 -22.58 14.96
C SER A 50 12.02 -21.13 14.72
N ILE A 51 13.26 -20.91 14.26
CA ILE A 51 13.76 -19.57 13.91
C ILE A 51 13.13 -19.07 12.61
N ASP A 52 12.88 -19.95 11.64
CA ASP A 52 12.14 -19.60 10.43
C ASP A 52 10.69 -19.21 10.75
N ASP A 53 10.04 -19.97 11.63
CA ASP A 53 8.68 -19.69 12.07
C ASP A 53 8.60 -18.37 12.85
N ALA A 54 9.55 -18.12 13.74
CA ALA A 54 9.63 -16.86 14.48
C ALA A 54 9.92 -15.66 13.56
N LEU A 55 10.79 -15.82 12.57
CA LEU A 55 11.00 -14.79 11.55
C LEU A 55 9.70 -14.52 10.80
N ARG A 56 9.01 -15.56 10.33
CA ARG A 56 7.75 -15.43 9.59
C ARG A 56 6.72 -14.67 10.41
N GLU A 57 6.53 -15.03 11.67
CA GLU A 57 5.60 -14.34 12.58
C GLU A 57 5.99 -12.86 12.78
N SER A 58 7.24 -12.60 13.13
CA SER A 58 7.71 -11.24 13.40
C SER A 58 7.72 -10.35 12.16
N ALA A 59 8.16 -10.88 11.01
CA ALA A 59 8.21 -10.15 9.75
C ALA A 59 6.81 -9.77 9.29
N ASN A 60 5.86 -10.71 9.32
CA ASN A 60 4.47 -10.46 8.98
C ASN A 60 3.79 -9.44 9.91
N ARG A 61 4.16 -9.41 11.20
CA ARG A 61 3.67 -8.40 12.14
C ARG A 61 4.23 -6.99 11.83
N ILE A 62 5.45 -6.89 11.30
CA ILE A 62 6.09 -5.62 10.95
C ILE A 62 5.62 -5.12 9.58
N ALA A 63 5.53 -6.01 8.61
CA ALA A 63 5.19 -5.74 7.23
C ALA A 63 4.29 -6.87 6.70
N PRO A 64 2.95 -6.76 6.83
CA PRO A 64 2.04 -7.79 6.34
C PRO A 64 2.22 -8.00 4.83
N GLY A 65 2.21 -9.26 4.38
CA GLY A 65 2.44 -9.64 2.99
C GLY A 65 3.11 -11.01 2.89
N HIS A 66 2.30 -12.08 2.91
CA HIS A 66 2.75 -13.46 3.14
C HIS A 66 3.90 -13.91 2.22
N LEU A 67 3.90 -13.50 0.95
CA LEU A 67 4.87 -13.97 -0.04
C LEU A 67 6.25 -13.34 0.10
N ARG A 68 6.37 -12.18 0.74
CA ARG A 68 7.61 -11.38 0.77
C ARG A 68 8.74 -12.04 1.55
N HIS A 69 8.40 -12.82 2.58
CA HIS A 69 9.38 -13.35 3.53
C HIS A 69 9.79 -14.78 3.24
N GLU A 70 8.99 -15.53 2.48
CA GLU A 70 9.26 -16.94 2.18
C GLU A 70 10.54 -17.13 1.36
N GLU A 71 10.84 -16.22 0.44
CA GLU A 71 12.08 -16.30 -0.34
C GLU A 71 13.31 -16.09 0.54
N VAL A 72 13.23 -15.19 1.52
CA VAL A 72 14.30 -14.95 2.49
C VAL A 72 14.52 -16.19 3.35
N ILE A 73 13.45 -16.83 3.82
CA ILE A 73 13.55 -18.08 4.60
C ILE A 73 14.20 -19.20 3.76
N ARG A 74 13.80 -19.33 2.48
CA ARG A 74 14.34 -20.34 1.56
C ARG A 74 15.82 -20.12 1.23
N SER A 75 16.26 -18.87 1.09
CA SER A 75 17.65 -18.54 0.75
C SER A 75 18.60 -18.55 1.95
N ALA A 76 18.11 -18.85 3.15
CA ALA A 76 18.88 -18.70 4.38
C ALA A 76 19.96 -19.80 4.55
N PRO A 77 21.13 -19.47 5.14
CA PRO A 77 22.20 -20.43 5.41
C PRO A 77 21.74 -21.66 6.21
N GLN A 78 22.45 -22.78 6.04
CA GLN A 78 22.20 -24.01 6.81
C GLN A 78 22.79 -23.97 8.22
N ASP A 79 23.92 -23.25 8.41
CA ASP A 79 24.48 -23.04 9.73
C ASP A 79 23.52 -22.20 10.59
N LEU A 80 23.26 -22.64 11.81
CA LEU A 80 22.27 -22.04 12.69
C LEU A 80 22.62 -20.60 13.08
N ASN A 81 23.90 -20.32 13.38
CA ASN A 81 24.33 -18.98 13.79
C ASN A 81 24.30 -18.01 12.60
N GLU A 82 24.70 -18.47 11.42
CA GLU A 82 24.58 -17.69 10.19
C GLU A 82 23.12 -17.44 9.81
N ARG A 83 22.24 -18.44 9.98
CA ARG A 83 20.79 -18.30 9.78
C ARG A 83 20.17 -17.28 10.74
N ILE A 84 20.52 -17.31 12.02
CA ILE A 84 20.09 -16.30 13.01
C ILE A 84 20.53 -14.90 12.57
N ARG A 85 21.81 -14.74 12.18
CA ARG A 85 22.31 -13.44 11.71
C ARG A 85 21.56 -12.97 10.45
N HIS A 86 21.35 -13.87 9.49
CA HIS A 86 20.60 -13.57 8.28
C HIS A 86 19.18 -13.06 8.57
N HIS A 87 18.46 -13.74 9.46
CA HIS A 87 17.10 -13.36 9.85
C HIS A 87 17.06 -12.05 10.64
N LEU A 88 18.03 -11.82 11.54
CA LEU A 88 18.18 -10.55 12.26
C LEU A 88 18.39 -9.38 11.29
N ASP A 89 19.27 -9.55 10.30
CA ASP A 89 19.52 -8.52 9.28
C ASP A 89 18.25 -8.24 8.48
N HIS A 90 17.48 -9.27 8.13
CA HIS A 90 16.20 -9.08 7.43
C HIS A 90 15.20 -8.30 8.28
N VAL A 91 14.99 -8.67 9.55
CA VAL A 91 14.06 -7.97 10.46
C VAL A 91 14.44 -6.51 10.62
N VAL A 92 15.73 -6.21 10.81
CA VAL A 92 16.20 -4.82 10.92
C VAL A 92 15.93 -4.07 9.63
N ARG A 93 16.20 -4.68 8.47
CA ARG A 93 15.94 -4.06 7.17
C ARG A 93 14.44 -3.78 6.98
N LEU A 94 13.56 -4.72 7.33
CA LEU A 94 12.11 -4.54 7.25
C LEU A 94 11.63 -3.32 8.05
N VAL A 95 12.14 -3.14 9.28
CA VAL A 95 11.77 -1.97 10.09
C VAL A 95 12.13 -0.67 9.38
N TYR A 96 13.30 -0.59 8.73
CA TYR A 96 13.67 0.59 7.96
C TYR A 96 12.86 0.74 6.66
N GLU A 97 12.61 -0.37 5.96
CA GLU A 97 11.76 -0.40 4.75
C GLU A 97 10.33 0.06 5.02
N ILE A 98 9.83 -0.04 6.25
CA ILE A 98 8.51 0.48 6.66
C ILE A 98 8.61 1.93 7.16
N ILE A 99 9.53 2.21 8.07
CA ILE A 99 9.63 3.52 8.72
C ILE A 99 9.98 4.62 7.73
N GLU A 100 10.89 4.37 6.78
CA GLU A 100 11.32 5.40 5.84
C GLU A 100 10.18 5.85 4.91
N PRO A 101 9.49 4.95 4.18
CA PRO A 101 8.33 5.34 3.37
C PRO A 101 7.20 5.98 4.18
N ALA A 102 6.92 5.47 5.39
CA ALA A 102 5.91 6.06 6.28
C ALA A 102 6.24 7.52 6.62
N ARG A 103 7.49 7.80 7.01
CA ARG A 103 7.95 9.17 7.31
C ARG A 103 7.93 10.07 6.08
N LEU A 104 8.35 9.55 4.93
CA LEU A 104 8.30 10.28 3.67
C LEU A 104 6.86 10.61 3.28
N ASN A 105 5.92 9.68 3.45
CA ASN A 105 4.50 9.93 3.22
C ASN A 105 3.97 11.02 4.15
N ALA A 106 4.22 10.93 5.47
CA ALA A 106 3.78 11.96 6.41
C ALA A 106 4.34 13.36 6.05
N LEU A 107 5.62 13.43 5.66
CA LEU A 107 6.23 14.67 5.17
C LEU A 107 5.59 15.17 3.87
N ARG A 108 5.28 14.28 2.93
CA ARG A 108 4.59 14.62 1.67
C ARG A 108 3.18 15.15 1.94
N GLU A 109 2.42 14.54 2.83
CA GLU A 109 1.07 14.99 3.16
C GLU A 109 1.07 16.35 3.87
N MET A 110 2.00 16.55 4.82
CA MET A 110 2.21 17.87 5.42
C MET A 110 2.60 18.91 4.37
N TRP A 111 3.51 18.59 3.46
CA TRP A 111 3.90 19.49 2.37
C TRP A 111 2.71 19.79 1.44
N ARG A 112 1.91 18.79 1.06
CA ARG A 112 0.72 18.95 0.20
C ARG A 112 -0.31 19.89 0.80
N LEU A 113 -0.52 19.82 2.11
CA LEU A 113 -1.40 20.75 2.82
C LEU A 113 -0.92 22.20 2.66
N THR A 114 0.40 22.45 2.62
CA THR A 114 0.93 23.82 2.47
C THR A 114 0.81 24.42 1.06
N LEU A 115 0.61 23.62 0.02
CA LEU A 115 0.63 24.10 -1.37
C LEU A 115 -0.65 24.80 -1.83
N GLY A 116 -1.76 24.58 -1.15
CA GLY A 116 -3.09 25.05 -1.58
C GLY A 116 -3.52 26.41 -1.05
N GLU A 117 -2.65 27.11 -0.31
CA GLU A 117 -3.03 28.26 0.53
C GLU A 117 -4.35 27.99 1.30
N PRO A 118 -4.46 26.84 2.02
CA PRO A 118 -5.72 26.46 2.64
C PRO A 118 -6.13 27.46 3.73
N ASP A 119 -7.43 27.64 3.91
CA ASP A 119 -7.95 28.41 5.04
C ASP A 119 -7.88 27.62 6.36
N ASP A 120 -8.08 28.33 7.47
CA ASP A 120 -8.03 27.76 8.82
C ASP A 120 -9.02 26.60 9.01
N GLU A 121 -10.17 26.65 8.33
CA GLU A 121 -11.20 25.63 8.47
C GLU A 121 -10.81 24.36 7.73
N TYR A 122 -10.27 24.48 6.52
CA TYR A 122 -9.72 23.37 5.76
C TYR A 122 -8.61 22.66 6.55
N ILE A 123 -7.65 23.42 7.09
CA ILE A 123 -6.57 22.86 7.93
C ILE A 123 -7.16 22.13 9.14
N ARG A 124 -8.12 22.75 9.84
CA ARG A 124 -8.78 22.14 11.01
C ARG A 124 -9.44 20.82 10.66
N ARG A 125 -10.16 20.76 9.54
CA ARG A 125 -10.88 19.55 9.11
C ARG A 125 -9.94 18.44 8.68
N THR A 126 -8.87 18.76 7.94
CA THR A 126 -7.83 17.78 7.58
C THR A 126 -7.15 17.20 8.82
N ILE A 127 -6.73 18.05 9.76
CA ILE A 127 -6.13 17.58 11.03
C ILE A 127 -7.14 16.78 11.85
N GLY A 128 -8.40 17.23 11.91
CA GLY A 128 -9.48 16.54 12.61
C GLY A 128 -9.76 15.15 12.05
N ALA A 129 -9.81 15.00 10.73
CA ALA A 129 -9.98 13.71 10.06
C ALA A 129 -8.78 12.78 10.28
N TYR A 130 -7.56 13.33 10.28
CA TYR A 130 -6.35 12.57 10.57
C TYR A 130 -6.29 12.05 12.02
N LEU A 131 -6.60 12.91 13.00
CA LEU A 131 -6.57 12.55 14.42
C LEU A 131 -7.83 11.81 14.89
N GLY A 132 -8.89 11.82 14.10
CA GLY A 132 -10.17 11.21 14.44
C GLY A 132 -10.10 9.68 14.46
N ASP A 133 -10.92 9.08 15.31
CA ASP A 133 -11.14 7.63 15.38
C ASP A 133 -12.51 7.27 14.77
N GLY A 134 -12.78 7.77 13.55
CA GLY A 134 -14.03 7.55 12.83
C GLY A 134 -14.24 6.08 12.40
N PRO A 135 -15.45 5.73 11.90
CA PRO A 135 -15.75 4.41 11.37
C PRO A 135 -14.69 3.90 10.38
N MET A 136 -14.27 4.75 9.43
CA MET A 136 -13.26 4.34 8.44
C MET A 136 -11.89 4.07 9.08
N ALA A 137 -11.48 4.86 10.08
CA ALA A 137 -10.22 4.63 10.78
C ALA A 137 -10.19 3.27 11.49
N THR A 138 -11.31 2.88 12.10
CA THR A 138 -11.49 1.55 12.73
C THR A 138 -11.45 0.43 11.69
N THR A 139 -12.16 0.61 10.58
CA THR A 139 -12.18 -0.35 9.46
C THR A 139 -10.79 -0.57 8.88
N LEU A 140 -10.04 0.50 8.62
CA LEU A 140 -8.69 0.40 8.10
C LEU A 140 -7.70 -0.20 9.10
N GLN A 141 -7.87 0.04 10.41
CA GLN A 141 -7.04 -0.62 11.42
C GLN A 141 -7.26 -2.14 11.43
N LEU A 142 -8.51 -2.58 11.32
CA LEU A 142 -8.86 -3.99 11.22
C LEU A 142 -8.26 -4.62 9.95
N LEU A 143 -8.47 -3.98 8.80
CA LEU A 143 -8.02 -4.50 7.49
C LEU A 143 -6.50 -4.47 7.37
N GLY A 144 -5.84 -3.41 7.83
CA GLY A 144 -4.38 -3.24 7.77
C GLY A 144 -3.59 -4.24 8.63
N SER A 145 -4.24 -4.87 9.61
CA SER A 145 -3.62 -5.91 10.45
C SER A 145 -3.62 -7.31 9.83
N ARG A 146 -4.25 -7.51 8.66
CA ARG A 146 -4.40 -8.83 8.03
C ARG A 146 -3.19 -9.18 7.15
N LEU A 147 -2.87 -10.48 7.13
CA LEU A 147 -1.78 -11.04 6.33
C LEU A 147 -2.10 -11.08 4.83
N GLU A 148 -3.37 -11.33 4.53
CA GLU A 148 -3.93 -11.46 3.19
C GLU A 148 -5.08 -10.46 3.05
N VAL A 149 -5.29 -9.99 1.83
CA VAL A 149 -6.38 -9.09 1.51
C VAL A 149 -7.56 -9.89 1.00
N ASP A 150 -8.60 -9.99 1.81
CA ASP A 150 -9.94 -10.40 1.35
C ASP A 150 -10.64 -9.15 0.81
N LEU A 151 -10.67 -9.01 -0.52
CA LEU A 151 -11.27 -7.84 -1.17
C LEU A 151 -12.79 -7.77 -0.96
N ASP A 152 -13.49 -8.90 -0.96
CA ASP A 152 -14.94 -8.92 -0.77
C ASP A 152 -15.30 -8.42 0.64
N GLU A 153 -14.56 -8.87 1.64
CA GLU A 153 -14.72 -8.35 2.99
C GLU A 153 -14.30 -6.88 3.10
N ALA A 154 -13.19 -6.49 2.48
CA ALA A 154 -12.73 -5.11 2.50
C ALA A 154 -13.78 -4.16 1.89
N PHE A 155 -14.32 -4.47 0.71
CA PHE A 155 -15.36 -3.66 0.07
C PHE A 155 -16.62 -3.60 0.92
N ARG A 156 -17.08 -4.74 1.46
CA ARG A 156 -18.23 -4.76 2.37
C ARG A 156 -18.02 -3.85 3.58
N LEU A 157 -16.85 -3.87 4.21
CA LEU A 157 -16.57 -3.02 5.37
C LEU A 157 -16.44 -1.54 4.99
N ILE A 158 -15.88 -1.23 3.81
CA ILE A 158 -15.82 0.12 3.26
C ILE A 158 -17.23 0.66 3.00
N ASP A 159 -18.09 -0.13 2.37
CA ASP A 159 -19.48 0.23 2.06
C ASP A 159 -20.32 0.45 3.34
N LEU A 160 -20.02 -0.31 4.42
CA LEU A 160 -20.63 -0.12 5.74
C LEU A 160 -20.06 1.09 6.50
N SER A 161 -19.00 1.71 6.00
CA SER A 161 -18.30 2.85 6.61
C SER A 161 -18.31 4.07 5.68
N PRO A 162 -19.48 4.53 5.18
CA PRO A 162 -19.54 5.67 4.29
C PRO A 162 -18.98 6.93 4.97
N PRO A 163 -18.36 7.85 4.21
CA PRO A 163 -17.75 9.04 4.79
C PRO A 163 -18.82 9.93 5.42
N VAL A 164 -18.63 10.30 6.68
CA VAL A 164 -19.45 11.29 7.40
C VAL A 164 -19.20 12.68 6.81
N ASP A 165 -17.98 12.93 6.36
CA ASP A 165 -17.64 14.10 5.57
C ASP A 165 -16.55 13.84 4.52
N ALA A 166 -16.34 14.82 3.65
CA ALA A 166 -15.38 14.78 2.55
C ALA A 166 -13.92 14.47 2.96
N PHE A 167 -13.53 14.73 4.20
CA PHE A 167 -12.16 14.61 4.68
C PHE A 167 -11.88 13.29 5.41
N GLU A 168 -12.91 12.66 5.98
CA GLU A 168 -12.78 11.50 6.88
C GLU A 168 -11.93 10.38 6.27
N TRP A 169 -12.28 9.93 5.06
CA TRP A 169 -11.60 8.80 4.42
C TRP A 169 -10.13 9.09 4.13
N SER A 170 -9.83 10.28 3.60
CA SER A 170 -8.46 10.70 3.31
C SER A 170 -7.63 10.78 4.59
N GLY A 171 -8.14 11.47 5.63
CA GLY A 171 -7.46 11.58 6.92
C GLY A 171 -7.20 10.23 7.60
N ALA A 172 -8.22 9.36 7.62
CA ALA A 172 -8.11 8.01 8.18
C ALA A 172 -7.06 7.18 7.44
N ALA A 173 -7.03 7.24 6.10
CA ALA A 173 -6.06 6.50 5.32
C ALA A 173 -4.63 7.02 5.50
N ILE A 174 -4.43 8.34 5.51
CA ILE A 174 -3.10 8.96 5.75
C ILE A 174 -2.51 8.49 7.07
N ARG A 175 -3.31 8.47 8.16
CA ARG A 175 -2.88 7.95 9.46
C ARG A 175 -2.45 6.48 9.39
N GLN A 176 -3.20 5.66 8.68
CA GLN A 176 -2.88 4.23 8.57
C GLN A 176 -1.65 3.97 7.69
N LEU A 177 -1.39 4.83 6.69
CA LEU A 177 -0.18 4.77 5.88
C LEU A 177 1.11 5.05 6.66
N GLU A 178 1.03 5.62 7.88
CA GLU A 178 2.19 5.72 8.78
C GLU A 178 2.58 4.37 9.39
N GLY A 179 1.64 3.43 9.52
CA GLY A 179 1.87 2.08 10.02
C GLY A 179 2.12 1.03 8.93
N GLY A 180 1.64 1.29 7.71
CA GLY A 180 1.74 0.35 6.58
C GLY A 180 1.62 1.05 5.23
N ALA A 181 2.70 1.70 4.79
CA ALA A 181 2.73 2.61 3.64
C ALA A 181 2.28 2.00 2.28
N VAL A 182 2.17 0.69 2.15
CA VAL A 182 1.88 0.04 0.85
C VAL A 182 0.67 -0.89 0.86
N HIS A 183 -0.10 -0.94 1.96
CA HIS A 183 -1.24 -1.85 2.06
C HIS A 183 -2.31 -1.52 0.99
N PRO A 184 -2.70 -2.47 0.11
CA PRO A 184 -3.58 -2.21 -1.03
C PRO A 184 -4.90 -1.55 -0.65
N VAL A 185 -5.59 -2.07 0.36
CA VAL A 185 -6.88 -1.51 0.81
C VAL A 185 -6.75 -0.10 1.38
N VAL A 186 -5.67 0.18 2.13
CA VAL A 186 -5.43 1.53 2.68
C VAL A 186 -5.17 2.51 1.54
N ARG A 187 -4.41 2.08 0.53
CA ARG A 187 -4.16 2.88 -0.68
C ARG A 187 -5.42 3.10 -1.52
N LEU A 188 -6.30 2.11 -1.62
CA LEU A 188 -7.61 2.23 -2.25
C LEU A 188 -8.46 3.31 -1.55
N VAL A 189 -8.62 3.21 -0.23
CA VAL A 189 -9.40 4.18 0.54
C VAL A 189 -8.77 5.57 0.49
N HIS A 190 -7.44 5.67 0.48
CA HIS A 190 -6.75 6.94 0.29
C HIS A 190 -7.09 7.58 -1.06
N ALA A 191 -7.06 6.81 -2.15
CA ALA A 191 -7.41 7.31 -3.47
C ALA A 191 -8.88 7.75 -3.54
N LEU A 192 -9.82 6.93 -3.07
CA LEU A 192 -11.24 7.29 -3.05
C LEU A 192 -11.52 8.48 -2.12
N GLY A 193 -10.85 8.53 -0.97
CA GLY A 193 -10.90 9.66 -0.04
C GLY A 193 -10.39 10.95 -0.67
N GLU A 194 -9.32 10.89 -1.47
CA GLU A 194 -8.82 12.04 -2.23
C GLU A 194 -9.87 12.56 -3.22
N ALA A 195 -10.60 11.66 -3.87
CA ALA A 195 -11.70 12.06 -4.77
C ALA A 195 -12.85 12.74 -4.01
N ASN A 196 -13.06 12.41 -2.73
CA ASN A 196 -14.09 13.03 -1.89
C ASN A 196 -13.74 14.47 -1.48
N LEU A 197 -12.45 14.81 -1.41
CA LEU A 197 -12.01 16.14 -0.97
C LEU A 197 -12.50 17.23 -1.94
N PRO A 198 -12.89 18.43 -1.45
CA PRO A 198 -13.34 19.52 -2.33
C PRO A 198 -12.30 19.94 -3.38
N ASP A 199 -11.03 19.98 -2.97
CA ASP A 199 -9.85 20.34 -3.75
C ASP A 199 -8.93 19.13 -4.01
N GLY A 200 -9.52 17.93 -4.04
CA GLY A 200 -8.80 16.69 -4.29
C GLY A 200 -7.90 16.78 -5.52
N LYS A 201 -6.70 16.21 -5.40
CA LYS A 201 -5.62 16.28 -6.38
C LYS A 201 -5.54 14.98 -7.18
N PRO A 202 -5.77 15.01 -8.50
CA PRO A 202 -5.65 13.82 -9.35
C PRO A 202 -4.29 13.12 -9.24
N GLU A 203 -3.22 13.85 -8.97
CA GLU A 203 -1.88 13.29 -8.82
C GLU A 203 -1.79 12.35 -7.60
N VAL A 204 -2.45 12.71 -6.49
CA VAL A 204 -2.47 11.91 -5.25
C VAL A 204 -3.32 10.65 -5.44
N PHE A 205 -4.44 10.79 -6.15
CA PHE A 205 -5.30 9.69 -6.56
C PHE A 205 -4.54 8.67 -7.41
N ILE A 206 -3.86 9.14 -8.47
CA ILE A 206 -3.09 8.30 -9.39
C ILE A 206 -1.94 7.64 -8.66
N GLU A 207 -1.18 8.38 -7.83
CA GLU A 207 -0.07 7.82 -7.05
C GLU A 207 -0.56 6.72 -6.10
N SER A 208 -1.70 6.92 -5.45
CA SER A 208 -2.26 5.94 -4.49
C SER A 208 -2.69 4.65 -5.17
N PHE A 209 -3.40 4.73 -6.30
CA PHE A 209 -3.68 3.54 -7.12
C PHE A 209 -2.41 2.91 -7.69
N GLY A 210 -1.42 3.71 -8.10
CA GLY A 210 -0.13 3.21 -8.54
C GLY A 210 0.54 2.33 -7.48
N PHE A 211 0.63 2.82 -6.25
CA PHE A 211 1.17 2.04 -5.13
C PHE A 211 0.37 0.77 -4.82
N LEU A 212 -0.96 0.83 -4.91
CA LEU A 212 -1.82 -0.34 -4.75
C LEU A 212 -1.44 -1.41 -5.78
N LEU A 213 -1.39 -1.04 -7.06
CA LEU A 213 -1.11 -1.96 -8.16
C LEU A 213 0.31 -2.52 -8.09
N ASP A 214 1.31 -1.67 -7.79
CA ASP A 214 2.71 -2.08 -7.66
C ASP A 214 2.94 -3.10 -6.52
N ASN A 215 2.07 -3.12 -5.52
CA ASN A 215 2.19 -4.00 -4.36
C ASN A 215 1.14 -5.12 -4.32
N ALA A 216 0.21 -5.17 -5.28
CA ALA A 216 -0.90 -6.12 -5.31
C ALA A 216 -0.47 -7.57 -5.15
N GLU A 217 0.54 -8.00 -5.91
CA GLU A 217 1.06 -9.38 -5.88
C GLU A 217 1.65 -9.75 -4.52
N THR A 218 2.27 -8.80 -3.80
CA THR A 218 2.84 -9.04 -2.46
C THR A 218 1.76 -9.42 -1.44
N TYR A 219 0.53 -8.96 -1.66
CA TYR A 219 -0.64 -9.24 -0.83
C TYR A 219 -1.53 -10.35 -1.40
N GLY A 220 -1.07 -11.04 -2.45
CA GLY A 220 -1.76 -12.17 -3.06
C GLY A 220 -2.86 -11.80 -4.06
N LEU A 221 -2.96 -10.52 -4.46
CA LEU A 221 -3.99 -10.08 -5.39
C LEU A 221 -3.65 -10.48 -6.83
N ASN A 222 -4.62 -11.09 -7.51
CA ASN A 222 -4.52 -11.53 -8.91
C ASN A 222 -5.24 -10.59 -9.89
N GLU A 223 -5.11 -10.85 -11.18
CA GLU A 223 -5.66 -9.97 -12.23
C GLU A 223 -7.20 -9.83 -12.18
N PRO A 224 -7.99 -10.90 -12.02
CA PRO A 224 -9.44 -10.79 -11.83
C PRO A 224 -9.84 -9.94 -10.61
N GLU A 225 -9.11 -10.08 -9.49
CA GLU A 225 -9.31 -9.29 -8.28
C GLU A 225 -9.01 -7.80 -8.51
N LEU A 226 -7.97 -7.48 -9.28
CA LEU A 226 -7.70 -6.11 -9.71
C LEU A 226 -8.81 -5.57 -10.63
N GLY A 227 -9.43 -6.43 -11.44
CA GLY A 227 -10.64 -6.12 -12.19
C GLY A 227 -11.81 -5.70 -11.30
N GLU A 228 -12.05 -6.42 -10.22
CA GLU A 228 -13.08 -6.06 -9.24
C GLU A 228 -12.75 -4.74 -8.55
N VAL A 229 -11.48 -4.50 -8.17
CA VAL A 229 -11.04 -3.21 -7.62
C VAL A 229 -11.36 -2.07 -8.58
N PHE A 230 -11.08 -2.26 -9.87
CA PHE A 230 -11.40 -1.27 -10.90
C PHE A 230 -12.91 -0.99 -10.96
N LEU A 231 -13.73 -2.04 -11.09
CA LEU A 231 -15.18 -1.91 -11.26
C LEU A 231 -15.85 -1.24 -10.05
N ARG A 232 -15.50 -1.64 -8.83
CA ARG A 232 -16.02 -1.06 -7.59
C ARG A 232 -15.59 0.39 -7.41
N SER A 233 -14.33 0.70 -7.70
CA SER A 233 -13.83 2.08 -7.63
C SER A 233 -14.53 2.97 -8.64
N ARG A 234 -14.75 2.46 -9.86
CA ARG A 234 -15.51 3.15 -10.91
C ARG A 234 -16.94 3.42 -10.46
N GLU A 235 -17.64 2.41 -9.93
CA GLU A 235 -19.00 2.57 -9.42
C GLU A 235 -19.06 3.62 -8.30
N HIS A 236 -18.13 3.55 -7.34
CA HIS A 236 -18.00 4.54 -6.27
C HIS A 236 -17.85 5.96 -6.83
N LEU A 237 -16.93 6.18 -7.76
CA LEU A 237 -16.69 7.50 -8.37
C LEU A 237 -17.91 8.03 -9.14
N ARG A 238 -18.67 7.16 -9.82
CA ARG A 238 -19.88 7.55 -10.57
C ARG A 238 -21.04 7.93 -9.66
N ASN A 239 -21.16 7.25 -8.52
CA ASN A 239 -22.24 7.45 -7.56
C ASN A 239 -21.89 8.44 -6.45
N ASN A 240 -20.69 9.04 -6.50
CA ASN A 240 -20.23 9.95 -5.45
C ASN A 240 -20.94 11.31 -5.54
N ASP A 241 -21.76 11.60 -4.53
CA ASP A 241 -22.51 12.85 -4.40
C ASP A 241 -21.63 14.07 -4.03
N TRP A 242 -20.39 13.85 -3.55
CA TRP A 242 -19.47 14.90 -3.08
C TRP A 242 -18.73 15.64 -4.21
N GLY A 243 -19.49 16.04 -5.24
CA GLY A 243 -19.04 16.98 -6.28
C GLY A 243 -18.64 16.32 -7.61
N ARG A 244 -19.63 15.79 -8.35
CA ARG A 244 -19.52 15.33 -9.77
C ARG A 244 -18.15 14.75 -10.12
N ARG A 245 -17.73 13.73 -9.38
CA ARG A 245 -16.41 13.09 -9.55
C ARG A 245 -16.40 11.99 -10.61
N SER A 246 -17.44 11.90 -11.45
CA SER A 246 -17.45 11.06 -12.66
C SER A 246 -16.24 11.36 -13.55
N ASP A 247 -15.80 12.62 -13.61
CA ASP A 247 -14.61 13.03 -14.37
C ASP A 247 -13.33 12.35 -13.90
N TRP A 248 -13.28 11.82 -12.68
CA TRP A 248 -12.11 11.14 -12.13
C TRP A 248 -11.98 9.70 -12.61
N VAL A 249 -13.04 9.13 -13.20
CA VAL A 249 -13.00 7.81 -13.80
C VAL A 249 -11.92 7.74 -14.90
N ARG A 250 -11.65 8.84 -15.61
CA ARG A 250 -10.55 8.90 -16.59
C ARG A 250 -9.16 8.68 -15.95
N TYR A 251 -8.95 9.14 -14.73
CA TYR A 251 -7.68 8.94 -14.01
C TYR A 251 -7.55 7.49 -13.53
N LEU A 252 -8.67 6.88 -13.12
CA LEU A 252 -8.72 5.45 -12.79
C LEU A 252 -8.38 4.59 -14.02
N TRP A 253 -8.98 4.86 -15.18
CA TRP A 253 -8.60 4.21 -16.43
C TRP A 253 -7.12 4.41 -16.75
N ALA A 254 -6.63 5.65 -16.66
CA ALA A 254 -5.25 5.97 -17.00
C ALA A 254 -4.23 5.19 -16.17
N VAL A 255 -4.42 5.07 -14.85
CA VAL A 255 -3.49 4.36 -13.97
C VAL A 255 -3.50 2.85 -14.21
N PHE A 256 -4.68 2.23 -14.39
CA PHE A 256 -4.76 0.79 -14.67
C PHE A 256 -4.20 0.44 -16.06
N ILE A 257 -4.47 1.26 -17.08
CA ILE A 257 -3.90 1.07 -18.42
C ILE A 257 -2.38 1.21 -18.37
N ALA A 258 -1.86 2.24 -17.68
CA ALA A 258 -0.42 2.50 -17.61
C ALA A 258 0.34 1.34 -16.93
N GLN A 259 -0.27 0.72 -15.92
CA GLN A 259 0.29 -0.41 -15.18
C GLN A 259 0.01 -1.77 -15.83
N GLY A 260 -0.81 -1.81 -16.89
CA GLY A 260 -1.21 -3.06 -17.56
C GLY A 260 -2.03 -4.00 -16.65
N ALA A 261 -2.70 -3.46 -15.63
CA ALA A 261 -3.51 -4.22 -14.69
C ALA A 261 -4.97 -4.36 -15.16
N ALA A 262 -5.66 -5.42 -14.71
CA ALA A 262 -7.07 -5.71 -15.03
C ALA A 262 -7.39 -5.71 -16.54
N ARG A 263 -6.43 -6.10 -17.37
CA ARG A 263 -6.51 -6.01 -18.83
C ARG A 263 -7.77 -6.66 -19.40
N GLU A 264 -8.14 -7.85 -18.93
CA GLU A 264 -9.31 -8.56 -19.46
C GLU A 264 -10.58 -7.78 -19.13
N THR A 265 -10.77 -7.40 -17.86
CA THR A 265 -11.89 -6.57 -17.40
C THR A 265 -11.98 -5.24 -18.15
N LEU A 266 -10.85 -4.55 -18.35
CA LEU A 266 -10.82 -3.27 -19.07
C LEU A 266 -11.23 -3.42 -20.54
N VAL A 267 -10.83 -4.52 -21.20
CA VAL A 267 -11.22 -4.78 -22.59
C VAL A 267 -12.71 -5.07 -22.70
N GLU A 268 -13.23 -5.96 -21.84
CA GLU A 268 -14.65 -6.31 -21.83
C GLU A 268 -15.53 -5.08 -21.54
N LEU A 269 -15.14 -4.26 -20.56
CA LEU A 269 -15.88 -3.05 -20.22
C LEU A 269 -15.79 -2.00 -21.34
N ALA A 270 -14.64 -1.84 -21.98
CA ALA A 270 -14.49 -0.95 -23.12
C ALA A 270 -15.42 -1.35 -24.28
N ASP A 271 -15.52 -2.65 -24.58
CA ASP A 271 -16.44 -3.16 -25.58
C ASP A 271 -17.90 -2.87 -25.19
N GLN A 272 -18.27 -3.10 -23.93
CA GLN A 272 -19.62 -2.77 -23.44
C GLN A 272 -19.93 -1.28 -23.60
N ILE A 273 -19.01 -0.39 -23.23
CA ILE A 273 -19.16 1.07 -23.33
C ILE A 273 -19.34 1.52 -24.79
N LEU A 274 -18.63 0.91 -25.74
CA LEU A 274 -18.76 1.25 -27.17
C LEU A 274 -20.12 0.86 -27.75
N TRP A 275 -20.73 -0.21 -27.24
CA TRP A 275 -22.01 -0.72 -27.72
C TRP A 275 -23.22 -0.19 -26.91
N ASP A 276 -22.99 0.41 -25.74
CA ASP A 276 -24.03 1.02 -24.93
C ASP A 276 -24.29 2.49 -25.35
N GLY A 277 -25.48 2.73 -25.90
CA GLY A 277 -25.91 4.07 -26.35
C GLY A 277 -26.17 5.09 -25.23
N LEU A 278 -26.04 4.69 -23.96
CA LEU A 278 -26.17 5.55 -22.77
C LEU A 278 -24.86 5.66 -21.96
N ALA A 279 -23.73 5.31 -22.58
CA ALA A 279 -22.43 5.41 -21.92
C ALA A 279 -22.12 6.83 -21.39
N ASP A 280 -21.43 6.87 -20.25
CA ASP A 280 -20.92 8.12 -19.68
C ASP A 280 -19.95 8.79 -20.68
N PRO A 281 -20.12 10.08 -21.01
CA PRO A 281 -19.31 10.75 -22.03
C PRO A 281 -17.81 10.74 -21.74
N VAL A 282 -17.41 10.81 -20.46
CA VAL A 282 -15.98 10.80 -20.08
C VAL A 282 -15.37 9.44 -20.34
N GLU A 283 -16.10 8.37 -20.02
CA GLU A 283 -15.61 7.02 -20.28
C GLU A 283 -15.57 6.69 -21.76
N LEU A 284 -16.58 7.13 -22.52
CA LEU A 284 -16.59 6.97 -23.97
C LEU A 284 -15.37 7.66 -24.61
N GLU A 285 -15.01 8.86 -24.15
CA GLU A 285 -13.81 9.58 -24.62
C GLU A 285 -12.52 8.79 -24.35
N VAL A 286 -12.38 8.25 -23.13
CA VAL A 286 -11.21 7.45 -22.73
C VAL A 286 -11.09 6.20 -23.58
N VAL A 287 -12.20 5.46 -23.74
CA VAL A 287 -12.24 4.22 -24.53
C VAL A 287 -11.93 4.51 -26.00
N LEU A 288 -12.55 5.53 -26.60
CA LEU A 288 -12.30 5.91 -28.00
C LEU A 288 -10.85 6.33 -28.22
N THR A 289 -10.27 7.13 -27.31
CA THR A 289 -8.87 7.54 -27.38
C THR A 289 -7.93 6.34 -27.29
N GLY A 290 -8.23 5.38 -26.40
CA GLY A 290 -7.49 4.13 -26.27
C GLY A 290 -7.55 3.27 -27.54
N VAL A 291 -8.73 3.13 -28.14
CA VAL A 291 -8.93 2.40 -29.40
C VAL A 291 -8.17 3.07 -30.55
N LEU A 292 -8.29 4.39 -30.69
CA LEU A 292 -7.59 5.15 -31.73
C LEU A 292 -6.08 5.00 -31.62
N ARG A 293 -5.53 5.05 -30.39
CA ARG A 293 -4.10 4.86 -30.15
C ARG A 293 -3.64 3.46 -30.56
N ARG A 294 -4.38 2.40 -30.21
CA ARG A 294 -4.07 1.02 -30.64
C ARG A 294 -4.14 0.84 -32.16
N ILE A 295 -5.04 1.55 -32.83
CA ILE A 295 -5.13 1.56 -34.30
C ILE A 295 -3.90 2.24 -34.89
N LEU A 296 -3.52 3.41 -34.38
CA LEU A 296 -2.32 4.14 -34.82
C LEU A 296 -1.05 3.31 -34.61
N ASP A 297 -0.88 2.71 -33.42
CA ASP A 297 0.26 1.83 -33.12
C ASP A 297 0.33 0.62 -34.08
N ARG A 298 -0.83 0.10 -34.51
CA ARG A 298 -0.90 -0.97 -35.52
C ARG A 298 -0.59 -0.49 -36.94
N VAL A 299 -1.00 0.73 -37.30
CA VAL A 299 -0.71 1.33 -38.60
C VAL A 299 0.79 1.64 -38.73
N ASP A 300 1.42 2.14 -37.67
CA ASP A 300 2.86 2.42 -37.64
C ASP A 300 3.72 1.15 -37.59
N ALA A 301 3.17 0.04 -37.11
CA ALA A 301 3.81 -1.28 -37.12
C ALA A 301 3.70 -2.03 -38.46
N LEU A 302 2.94 -1.50 -39.44
CA LEU A 302 2.90 -2.07 -40.79
C LEU A 302 4.20 -1.68 -41.53
N PRO A 303 4.92 -2.62 -42.15
CA PRO A 303 6.06 -2.27 -42.98
C PRO A 303 5.57 -1.34 -44.10
N LEU A 304 6.25 -0.19 -44.25
CA LEU A 304 6.02 0.69 -45.39
C LEU A 304 6.10 -0.17 -46.66
N PRO A 305 5.14 -0.05 -47.61
CA PRO A 305 5.21 -0.78 -48.85
C PRO A 305 6.56 -0.44 -49.49
N VAL A 306 7.42 -1.44 -49.60
CA VAL A 306 8.67 -1.34 -50.35
C VAL A 306 8.27 -0.83 -51.72
N GLY A 307 8.72 0.37 -52.05
CA GLY A 307 8.52 0.96 -53.37
C GLY A 307 8.91 -0.10 -54.39
N ALA A 308 8.00 -0.36 -55.33
CA ALA A 308 8.35 -1.03 -56.55
C ALA A 308 9.35 -0.13 -57.28
N ASP A 309 10.64 -0.28 -56.96
CA ASP A 309 11.73 0.30 -57.73
C ASP A 309 11.71 -0.35 -59.11
N ASP A 310 11.31 0.48 -60.08
CA ASP A 310 11.78 0.54 -61.46
C ASP A 310 12.35 -0.75 -62.07
N GLU A 311 11.49 -1.51 -62.75
CA GLU A 311 11.89 -2.20 -63.99
C GLU A 311 11.53 -1.31 -65.18
N ARG A 312 12.46 -0.43 -65.57
CA ARG A 312 12.63 0.07 -66.95
C ARG A 312 14.09 0.33 -67.27
#